data_AF-A0AAI9CGI7-F1
#
_entry.id   AF-A0AAI9CGI7-F1
#
_cell.length_a   1.000
_cell.length_b   1.000
_cell.length_c   1.000
_cell.angle_alpha   90.00
_cell.angle_beta   90.00
_cell.angle_gamma   90.00
#
_symmetry.space_group_name_H-M   'P 1'
#
loop_
_entity.id
_entity.type
_entity.pdbx_description
1 polymer ?
#
loop_
_entity_poly.entity_id
_entity_poly.type
_entity_poly.pdbx_seq_one_letter_code
_entity_poly.pdbx_strand_id
1 'polypeptide(L)'
;MSLPTEPRFAHSYDPDTRAYMGKVRLQPSPDGTWNLPDFTVDVTPRQTAGEYQALRLADDGSRWETVADFRNHMLWDIRTAMAIPNRLALGEPLPKDVTLSEPFKLDGTTAQYNAWNASRREWTLLPDYSTRPLWNKHDASFATPVSRGVALPSSVTDLAPPADRSYPVTFDETRAAWVMVTAPEPDPAAQPQP
;
A
#
# COMPACT_ATOMS: atom_id res chain seq x y z
N MET A 1 -1.60 -62.94 -0.42
CA MET A 1 -2.64 -61.93 -0.16
C MET A 1 -2.35 -60.76 -1.10
N SER A 2 -3.24 -60.43 -2.03
CA SER A 2 -3.08 -59.24 -2.86
C SER A 2 -3.44 -58.01 -2.03
N LEU A 3 -2.45 -57.15 -1.77
CA LEU A 3 -2.70 -55.85 -1.17
C LEU A 3 -3.59 -55.02 -2.11
N PRO A 4 -4.52 -54.19 -1.59
CA PRO A 4 -5.37 -53.35 -2.43
C PRO A 4 -4.51 -52.44 -3.31
N THR A 5 -4.77 -52.46 -4.61
CA THR A 5 -3.95 -51.79 -5.64
C THR A 5 -4.18 -50.28 -5.73
N GLU A 6 -5.14 -49.73 -5.00
CA GLU A 6 -5.44 -48.30 -5.03
C GLU A 6 -4.72 -47.55 -3.89
N PRO A 7 -4.01 -46.45 -4.21
CA PRO A 7 -3.33 -45.66 -3.19
C PRO A 7 -4.34 -44.96 -2.27
N ARG A 8 -4.25 -45.26 -0.97
CA ARG A 8 -4.99 -44.56 0.09
C ARG A 8 -4.21 -43.37 0.59
N PHE A 9 -4.93 -42.35 1.02
CA PHE A 9 -4.36 -41.10 1.49
C PHE A 9 -5.08 -40.61 2.73
N ALA A 10 -4.34 -39.93 3.57
CA ALA A 10 -4.83 -39.10 4.65
C ALA A 10 -4.45 -37.64 4.37
N HIS A 11 -4.87 -36.75 5.27
CA HIS A 11 -4.68 -35.32 5.18
C HIS A 11 -4.02 -34.83 6.46
N SER A 12 -2.80 -34.29 6.35
CA SER A 12 -2.04 -33.81 7.50
C SER A 12 -2.47 -32.42 7.91
N TYR A 13 -2.35 -32.15 9.22
CA TYR A 13 -2.53 -30.83 9.80
C TYR A 13 -1.40 -30.50 10.77
N ASP A 14 -1.17 -29.21 10.95
CA ASP A 14 -0.29 -28.68 11.98
C ASP A 14 -0.98 -28.84 13.36
N PRO A 15 -0.36 -29.47 14.37
CA PRO A 15 -1.03 -29.77 15.63
C PRO A 15 -1.43 -28.53 16.44
N ASP A 16 -0.70 -27.43 16.30
CA ASP A 16 -0.93 -26.21 17.10
C ASP A 16 -2.01 -25.32 16.48
N THR A 17 -1.97 -25.15 15.16
CA THR A 17 -2.86 -24.24 14.42
C THR A 17 -3.99 -24.97 13.69
N ARG A 18 -3.90 -26.30 13.58
CA ARG A 18 -4.78 -27.16 12.77
C ARG A 18 -4.77 -26.81 11.28
N ALA A 19 -3.77 -26.08 10.81
CA ALA A 19 -3.61 -25.71 9.42
C ALA A 19 -3.41 -26.95 8.55
N TYR A 20 -4.06 -27.02 7.39
CA TYR A 20 -3.84 -28.10 6.43
C TYR A 20 -2.40 -28.06 5.89
N MET A 21 -1.69 -29.18 6.00
CA MET A 21 -0.30 -29.30 5.56
C MET A 21 -0.14 -30.11 4.27
N GLY A 22 -1.22 -30.75 3.80
CA GLY A 22 -1.23 -31.47 2.54
C GLY A 22 -1.73 -32.91 2.65
N LYS A 23 -1.64 -33.61 1.51
CA LYS A 23 -2.07 -34.99 1.38
C LYS A 23 -0.88 -35.91 1.72
N VAL A 24 -1.11 -36.91 2.56
CA VAL A 24 -0.11 -37.92 2.94
C VAL A 24 -0.54 -39.27 2.37
N ARG A 25 0.37 -39.96 1.67
CA ARG A 25 0.12 -41.31 1.17
C ARG A 25 0.24 -42.31 2.32
N LEU A 26 -0.79 -43.11 2.53
CA LEU A 26 -0.76 -44.18 3.53
C LEU A 26 -0.03 -45.41 2.99
N GLN A 27 0.54 -46.18 3.91
CA GLN A 27 1.11 -47.50 3.64
C GLN A 27 0.40 -48.52 4.53
N PRO A 28 0.05 -49.71 3.99
CA PRO A 28 -0.51 -50.76 4.82
C PRO A 28 0.56 -51.29 5.77
N SER A 29 0.18 -51.55 7.01
CA SER A 29 0.98 -52.31 7.96
C SER A 29 1.14 -53.77 7.49
N PRO A 30 2.13 -54.52 8.00
CA PRO A 30 2.37 -55.91 7.59
C PRO A 30 1.18 -56.86 7.79
N ASP A 31 0.28 -56.54 8.70
CA ASP A 31 -0.98 -57.23 9.00
C ASP A 31 -2.13 -56.84 8.04
N GLY A 32 -1.89 -55.91 7.12
CA GLY A 32 -2.87 -55.37 6.18
C GLY A 32 -3.72 -54.21 6.74
N THR A 33 -3.51 -53.81 8.00
CA THR A 33 -4.21 -52.68 8.61
C THR A 33 -3.69 -51.36 8.06
N TRP A 34 -4.57 -50.35 7.93
CA TRP A 34 -4.20 -49.01 7.47
C TRP A 34 -4.27 -48.05 8.65
N ASN A 35 -3.13 -47.85 9.30
CA ASN A 35 -3.03 -46.91 10.41
C ASN A 35 -2.86 -45.47 9.89
N LEU A 36 -3.50 -44.52 10.56
CA LEU A 36 -3.30 -43.10 10.31
C LEU A 36 -2.04 -42.64 11.04
N PRO A 37 -1.07 -41.99 10.36
CA PRO A 37 0.02 -41.31 11.04
C PRO A 37 -0.49 -40.22 12.00
N ASP A 38 0.34 -39.85 12.97
CA ASP A 38 0.03 -38.74 13.87
C ASP A 38 -0.27 -37.46 13.07
N PHE A 39 -1.19 -36.66 13.61
CA PHE A 39 -1.63 -35.38 13.02
C PHE A 39 -2.15 -35.51 11.58
N THR A 40 -2.83 -36.64 11.29
CA THR A 40 -3.57 -36.84 10.05
C THR A 40 -5.02 -37.22 10.30
N VAL A 41 -5.89 -36.88 9.35
CA VAL A 41 -7.28 -37.34 9.29
C VAL A 41 -7.58 -37.97 7.92
N ASP A 42 -8.54 -38.88 7.87
CA ASP A 42 -9.07 -39.46 6.64
C ASP A 42 -10.12 -38.56 5.96
N VAL A 43 -10.56 -37.50 6.65
CA VAL A 43 -11.49 -36.51 6.13
C VAL A 43 -10.83 -35.70 5.01
N THR A 44 -11.34 -35.83 3.79
CA THR A 44 -10.86 -35.07 2.62
C THR A 44 -11.39 -33.62 2.63
N PRO A 45 -10.54 -32.61 2.37
CA PRO A 45 -10.99 -31.25 2.12
C PRO A 45 -11.95 -31.20 0.93
N ARG A 46 -13.14 -30.62 1.13
CA ARG A 46 -14.18 -30.50 0.09
C ARG A 46 -14.05 -29.22 -0.74
N GLN A 47 -13.21 -28.30 -0.30
CA GLN A 47 -13.00 -27.00 -0.90
C GLN A 47 -11.52 -26.67 -0.95
N THR A 48 -11.12 -25.87 -1.94
CA THR A 48 -9.80 -25.25 -1.99
C THR A 48 -9.84 -23.92 -1.26
N ALA A 49 -8.75 -23.55 -0.58
CA ALA A 49 -8.61 -22.21 -0.05
C ALA A 49 -8.43 -21.19 -1.19
N GLY A 50 -9.08 -20.03 -1.08
CA GLY A 50 -8.90 -18.90 -1.99
C GLY A 50 -7.67 -18.05 -1.66
N GLU A 51 -7.59 -16.88 -2.30
CA GLU A 51 -6.56 -15.88 -1.99
C GLU A 51 -6.71 -15.39 -0.54
N TYR A 52 -5.60 -15.31 0.19
CA TYR A 52 -5.56 -14.95 1.62
C TYR A 52 -6.37 -15.85 2.54
N GLN A 53 -6.50 -17.12 2.16
CA GLN A 53 -7.20 -18.12 2.94
C GLN A 53 -6.36 -19.37 3.09
N ALA A 54 -6.66 -20.13 4.13
CA ALA A 54 -6.15 -21.48 4.31
C ALA A 54 -7.27 -22.41 4.79
N LEU A 55 -7.01 -23.71 4.72
CA LEU A 55 -7.86 -24.71 5.32
C LEU A 55 -7.38 -24.99 6.74
N ARG A 56 -8.33 -25.05 7.68
CA ARG A 56 -8.11 -25.42 9.07
C ARG A 56 -9.03 -26.59 9.43
N LEU A 57 -8.50 -27.60 10.10
CA LEU A 57 -9.31 -28.71 10.59
C LEU A 57 -10.18 -28.21 11.76
N ALA A 58 -11.50 -28.42 11.68
CA ALA A 58 -12.41 -28.09 12.78
C ALA A 58 -12.00 -28.81 14.07
N ASP A 59 -12.30 -28.24 15.24
CA ASP A 59 -11.81 -28.75 16.53
C ASP A 59 -12.18 -30.22 16.79
N ASP A 60 -13.36 -30.64 16.33
CA ASP A 60 -13.86 -32.02 16.42
C ASP A 60 -13.23 -32.99 15.41
N GLY A 61 -12.40 -32.50 14.49
CA GLY A 61 -11.73 -33.28 13.44
C GLY A 61 -12.65 -33.72 12.29
N SER A 62 -13.91 -33.29 12.27
CA SER A 62 -14.92 -33.82 11.34
C SER A 62 -14.90 -33.21 9.95
N ARG A 63 -14.29 -32.02 9.80
CA ARG A 63 -14.31 -31.25 8.55
C ARG A 63 -13.18 -30.25 8.45
N TRP A 64 -12.90 -29.81 7.22
CA TRP A 64 -12.03 -28.67 6.94
C TRP A 64 -12.86 -27.40 6.76
N GLU A 65 -12.39 -26.32 7.36
CA GLU A 65 -12.99 -24.99 7.30
C GLU A 65 -12.05 -24.05 6.56
N THR A 66 -12.60 -23.17 5.73
CA THR A 66 -11.82 -22.08 5.15
C THR A 66 -11.78 -20.93 6.15
N VAL A 67 -10.57 -20.48 6.45
CA VAL A 67 -10.32 -19.37 7.38
C VAL A 67 -9.37 -18.38 6.71
N ALA A 68 -9.37 -17.14 7.20
CA ALA A 68 -8.42 -16.12 6.72
C ALA A 68 -6.98 -16.54 7.05
N ASP A 69 -6.05 -16.32 6.13
CA ASP A 69 -4.63 -16.53 6.38
C ASP A 69 -3.81 -15.40 5.76
N PHE A 70 -3.36 -14.50 6.63
CA PHE A 70 -2.54 -13.37 6.24
C PHE A 70 -1.08 -13.53 6.68
N ARG A 71 -0.70 -14.63 7.36
CA ARG A 71 0.57 -14.78 8.10
C ARG A 71 1.83 -14.50 7.28
N ASN A 72 1.79 -14.77 5.98
CA ASN A 72 2.93 -14.63 5.06
C ASN A 72 2.82 -13.41 4.15
N HIS A 73 1.95 -12.46 4.47
CA HIS A 73 1.75 -11.26 3.67
C HIS A 73 2.27 -10.01 4.39
N MET A 74 2.77 -9.05 3.60
CA MET A 74 3.14 -7.74 4.12
C MET A 74 1.87 -6.97 4.47
N LEU A 75 1.91 -6.31 5.63
CA LEU A 75 0.83 -5.46 6.11
C LEU A 75 1.27 -4.00 6.04
N TRP A 76 0.36 -3.13 5.62
CA TRP A 76 0.60 -1.69 5.50
C TRP A 76 -0.41 -0.92 6.34
N ASP A 77 0.08 0.00 7.16
CA ASP A 77 -0.76 0.92 7.93
C ASP A 77 -1.36 1.97 6.99
N ILE A 78 -2.70 2.08 6.96
CA ILE A 78 -3.40 2.94 6.00
C ILE A 78 -3.22 4.44 6.27
N ARG A 79 -2.76 4.82 7.46
CA ARG A 79 -2.60 6.22 7.89
C ARG A 79 -1.22 6.77 7.54
N THR A 80 -0.22 5.90 7.63
CA THR A 80 1.20 6.26 7.52
C THR A 80 1.84 5.75 6.24
N ALA A 81 1.19 4.79 5.55
CA ALA A 81 1.75 4.07 4.42
C ALA A 81 3.07 3.34 4.75
N MET A 82 3.29 3.00 6.02
CA MET A 82 4.45 2.24 6.47
C MET A 82 4.11 0.76 6.58
N ALA A 83 5.10 -0.08 6.28
CA ALA A 83 5.01 -1.50 6.55
C ALA A 83 4.97 -1.75 8.06
N ILE A 84 4.09 -2.65 8.50
CA ILE A 84 3.99 -3.04 9.90
C ILE A 84 4.29 -4.54 10.07
N PRO A 85 4.87 -4.95 11.22
CA PRO A 85 5.10 -6.35 11.50
C PRO A 85 3.78 -7.14 11.50
N ASN A 86 3.73 -8.21 10.72
CA ASN A 86 2.60 -9.11 10.72
C ASN A 86 2.67 -10.06 11.92
N ARG A 87 1.62 -10.04 12.74
CA ARG A 87 1.47 -10.89 13.93
C ARG A 87 0.15 -11.66 13.94
N LEU A 88 -0.58 -11.64 12.82
CA LEU A 88 -1.88 -12.27 12.72
C LEU A 88 -1.72 -13.79 12.81
N ALA A 89 -2.56 -14.43 13.61
CA ALA A 89 -2.65 -15.89 13.66
C ALA A 89 -3.56 -16.43 12.53
N LEU A 90 -3.55 -17.75 12.35
CA LEU A 90 -4.44 -18.39 11.39
C LEU A 90 -5.90 -18.16 11.77
N GLY A 91 -6.69 -17.65 10.82
CA GLY A 91 -8.10 -17.34 10.99
C GLY A 91 -8.38 -15.97 11.59
N GLU A 92 -7.36 -15.19 11.95
CA GLU A 92 -7.57 -13.81 12.39
C GLU A 92 -7.93 -12.89 11.21
N PRO A 93 -8.94 -12.01 11.39
CA PRO A 93 -9.31 -11.06 10.35
C PRO A 93 -8.25 -9.95 10.21
N LEU A 94 -8.18 -9.35 9.02
CA LEU A 94 -7.34 -8.18 8.80
C LEU A 94 -7.85 -7.00 9.66
N PRO A 95 -6.98 -6.30 10.42
CA PRO A 95 -7.36 -5.11 11.17
C PRO A 95 -7.91 -3.99 10.27
N LYS A 96 -8.79 -3.14 10.81
CA LYS A 96 -9.51 -2.11 10.04
C LYS A 96 -8.61 -0.99 9.48
N ASP A 97 -7.48 -0.76 10.13
CA ASP A 97 -6.48 0.26 9.84
C ASP A 97 -5.30 -0.28 9.04
N VAL A 98 -5.45 -1.48 8.47
CA VAL A 98 -4.40 -2.18 7.73
C VAL A 98 -4.89 -2.59 6.35
N THR A 99 -3.97 -2.60 5.39
CA THR A 99 -4.20 -3.12 4.05
C THR A 99 -3.07 -4.05 3.61
N LEU A 100 -3.36 -4.93 2.65
CA LEU A 100 -2.38 -5.75 1.94
C LEU A 100 -1.82 -5.03 0.71
N SER A 101 -2.49 -3.97 0.26
CA SER A 101 -2.06 -3.18 -0.90
C SER A 101 -0.80 -2.40 -0.56
N GLU A 102 0.27 -2.61 -1.32
CA GLU A 102 1.51 -1.83 -1.19
C GLU A 102 1.26 -0.37 -1.63
N PRO A 103 1.73 0.62 -0.86
CA PRO A 103 1.67 2.02 -1.25
C PRO A 103 2.55 2.33 -2.46
N PHE A 104 2.29 3.45 -3.14
CA PHE A 104 3.16 3.89 -4.23
C PHE A 104 4.56 4.22 -3.71
N LYS A 105 5.59 3.79 -4.46
CA LYS A 105 6.97 4.18 -4.19
C LYS A 105 7.17 5.63 -4.59
N LEU A 106 7.52 6.46 -3.62
CA LEU A 106 7.80 7.88 -3.84
C LEU A 106 9.31 8.07 -4.06
N ASP A 107 9.67 8.92 -5.00
CA ASP A 107 11.05 9.30 -5.30
C ASP A 107 11.66 10.27 -4.26
N GLY A 108 10.82 10.86 -3.40
CA GLY A 108 11.19 11.89 -2.44
C GLY A 108 11.40 13.28 -3.04
N THR A 109 11.35 13.42 -4.37
CA THR A 109 11.53 14.69 -5.08
C THR A 109 10.22 15.33 -5.48
N THR A 110 9.20 14.52 -5.77
CA THR A 110 7.86 15.00 -6.09
C THR A 110 7.08 15.33 -4.82
N ALA A 111 6.40 16.48 -4.78
CA ALA A 111 5.62 16.96 -3.63
C ALA A 111 4.30 16.17 -3.46
N GLN A 112 4.41 14.90 -3.13
CA GLN A 112 3.27 13.99 -3.03
C GLN A 112 3.40 13.05 -1.83
N TYR A 113 2.27 12.50 -1.41
CA TYR A 113 2.21 11.45 -0.42
C TYR A 113 1.13 10.41 -0.72
N ASN A 114 1.29 9.23 -0.12
CA ASN A 114 0.28 8.18 -0.14
C ASN A 114 -0.87 8.48 0.82
N ALA A 115 -2.08 8.62 0.29
CA ALA A 115 -3.32 8.75 1.04
C ALA A 115 -4.22 7.55 0.75
N TRP A 116 -4.76 6.94 1.80
CA TRP A 116 -5.70 5.83 1.67
C TRP A 116 -7.10 6.34 1.28
N ASN A 117 -7.63 5.83 0.17
CA ASN A 117 -9.01 6.06 -0.22
C ASN A 117 -9.89 4.91 0.30
N ALA A 118 -10.62 5.17 1.39
CA ALA A 118 -11.42 4.14 2.05
C ALA A 118 -12.60 3.62 1.21
N SER A 119 -13.19 4.44 0.31
CA SER A 119 -14.32 4.01 -0.51
C SER A 119 -13.90 3.10 -1.66
N ARG A 120 -12.71 3.34 -2.20
CA ARG A 120 -12.11 2.51 -3.27
C ARG A 120 -11.21 1.39 -2.75
N ARG A 121 -10.85 1.44 -1.46
CA ARG A 121 -9.88 0.54 -0.81
C ARG A 121 -8.55 0.45 -1.57
N GLU A 122 -8.02 1.62 -1.92
CA GLU A 122 -6.76 1.72 -2.65
C GLU A 122 -5.96 2.93 -2.17
N TRP A 123 -4.66 2.92 -2.48
CA TRP A 123 -3.81 4.08 -2.32
C TRP A 123 -4.08 5.10 -3.42
N THR A 124 -3.98 6.38 -3.05
CA THR A 124 -4.04 7.52 -3.97
C THR A 124 -2.89 8.47 -3.67
N LEU A 125 -2.37 9.13 -4.70
CA LEU A 125 -1.36 10.17 -4.51
C LEU A 125 -2.05 11.51 -4.37
N LEU A 126 -1.77 12.20 -3.26
CA LEU A 126 -2.22 13.56 -3.02
C LEU A 126 -1.02 14.49 -2.86
N PRO A 127 -1.16 15.80 -3.17
CA PRO A 127 -0.05 16.73 -3.04
C PRO A 127 0.38 16.93 -1.57
N ASP A 128 1.67 17.13 -1.34
CA ASP A 128 2.23 17.47 -0.04
C ASP A 128 3.29 18.56 -0.16
N TYR A 129 2.87 19.80 0.04
CA TYR A 129 3.73 20.98 0.09
C TYR A 129 3.97 21.47 1.53
N SER A 130 3.49 20.73 2.54
CA SER A 130 3.44 21.21 3.93
C SER A 130 4.81 21.50 4.55
N THR A 131 5.86 20.87 4.02
CA THR A 131 7.26 21.06 4.45
C THR A 131 8.08 21.88 3.46
N ARG A 132 7.46 22.43 2.41
CA ARG A 132 8.14 23.22 1.38
C ARG A 132 7.87 24.71 1.60
N PRO A 133 8.89 25.59 1.49
CA PRO A 133 8.62 27.00 1.39
C PRO A 133 7.83 27.29 0.11
N LEU A 134 6.92 28.26 0.17
CA LEU A 134 6.07 28.65 -0.93
C LEU A 134 6.25 30.13 -1.23
N TRP A 135 6.07 30.51 -2.50
CA TRP A 135 6.26 31.88 -2.96
C TRP A 135 5.07 32.36 -3.78
N ASN A 136 4.71 33.62 -3.57
CA ASN A 136 3.73 34.32 -4.39
C ASN A 136 4.34 34.62 -5.76
N LYS A 137 3.70 34.14 -6.82
CA LYS A 137 4.21 34.25 -8.20
C LYS A 137 4.36 35.69 -8.70
N HIS A 138 3.58 36.62 -8.17
CA HIS A 138 3.55 38.01 -8.64
C HIS A 138 4.74 38.86 -8.17
N ASP A 139 5.33 38.55 -7.02
CA ASP A 139 6.33 39.41 -6.37
C ASP A 139 7.47 38.66 -5.64
N ALA A 140 7.48 37.32 -5.67
CA ALA A 140 8.46 36.48 -4.98
C ALA A 140 8.51 36.62 -3.45
N SER A 141 7.45 37.16 -2.83
CA SER A 141 7.27 37.13 -1.38
C SER A 141 6.89 35.72 -0.90
N PHE A 142 7.08 35.42 0.39
CA PHE A 142 6.64 34.14 0.94
C PHE A 142 5.12 34.04 0.95
N ALA A 143 4.59 32.91 0.49
CA ALA A 143 3.17 32.58 0.56
C ALA A 143 2.85 31.82 1.85
N THR A 144 1.57 31.85 2.24
CA THR A 144 1.07 31.07 3.36
C THR A 144 1.22 29.57 3.07
N PRO A 145 1.70 28.76 4.03
CA PRO A 145 1.76 27.31 3.87
C PRO A 145 0.39 26.71 3.57
N VAL A 146 0.35 25.69 2.72
CA VAL A 146 -0.87 24.93 2.44
C VAL A 146 -0.89 23.63 3.24
N SER A 147 -2.09 23.24 3.68
CA SER A 147 -2.29 21.95 4.33
C SER A 147 -1.97 20.79 3.38
N ARG A 148 -1.48 19.69 3.96
CA ARG A 148 -1.25 18.43 3.24
C ARG A 148 -2.54 17.98 2.51
N GLY A 149 -2.40 17.52 1.27
CA GLY A 149 -3.50 17.10 0.41
C GLY A 149 -4.17 18.22 -0.39
N VAL A 150 -3.80 19.48 -0.16
CA VAL A 150 -4.34 20.63 -0.88
C VAL A 150 -3.40 20.97 -2.04
N ALA A 151 -3.95 21.14 -3.24
CA ALA A 151 -3.20 21.61 -4.39
C ALA A 151 -2.76 23.08 -4.21
N LEU A 152 -1.63 23.47 -4.81
CA LEU A 152 -1.21 24.87 -4.78
C LEU A 152 -2.25 25.77 -5.47
N PRO A 153 -2.60 26.92 -4.87
CA PRO A 153 -3.33 27.96 -5.58
C PRO A 153 -2.56 28.40 -6.82
N SER A 154 -3.28 28.83 -7.87
CA SER A 154 -2.66 29.26 -9.11
C SER A 154 -1.66 30.41 -8.94
N SER A 155 -1.85 31.25 -7.92
CA SER A 155 -0.97 32.39 -7.58
C SER A 155 0.32 32.01 -6.84
N VAL A 156 0.56 30.74 -6.53
CA VAL A 156 1.65 30.27 -5.66
C VAL A 156 2.48 29.19 -6.35
N THR A 157 3.80 29.17 -6.07
CA THR A 157 4.75 28.16 -6.54
C THR A 157 5.62 27.64 -5.39
N ASP A 158 6.12 26.41 -5.50
CA ASP A 158 7.16 25.83 -4.64
C ASP A 158 8.57 25.93 -5.25
N LEU A 159 8.72 26.70 -6.33
CA LEU A 159 10.02 27.03 -6.91
C LEU A 159 10.56 28.32 -6.31
N ALA A 160 11.74 28.22 -5.69
CA ALA A 160 12.39 29.36 -5.08
C ALA A 160 12.73 30.45 -6.12
N PRO A 161 12.50 31.74 -5.81
CA PRO A 161 12.98 32.84 -6.64
C PRO A 161 14.51 32.91 -6.64
N PRO A 162 15.11 33.60 -7.63
CA PRO A 162 16.55 33.86 -7.65
C PRO A 162 17.02 34.48 -6.33
N ALA A 163 18.17 34.01 -5.84
CA ALA A 163 18.74 34.49 -4.57
C ALA A 163 19.18 35.96 -4.66
N ASP A 164 19.73 36.36 -5.82
CA ASP A 164 20.06 37.75 -6.11
C ASP A 164 18.82 38.48 -6.64
N ARG A 165 18.19 39.26 -5.76
CA ARG A 165 16.99 40.07 -6.08
C ARG A 165 17.36 41.53 -6.31
N SER A 166 18.37 41.77 -7.13
CA SER A 166 18.73 43.12 -7.59
C SER A 166 17.61 43.81 -8.39
N TYR A 167 16.56 43.06 -8.78
CA TYR A 167 15.44 43.52 -9.61
C TYR A 167 14.15 42.80 -9.24
N PRO A 168 12.96 43.41 -9.45
CA PRO A 168 11.68 42.73 -9.31
C PRO A 168 11.56 41.55 -10.30
N VAL A 169 10.97 40.46 -9.83
CA VAL A 169 10.74 39.24 -10.62
C VAL A 169 9.29 38.80 -10.53
N THR A 170 8.80 38.16 -11.58
CA THR A 170 7.49 37.49 -11.63
C THR A 170 7.67 36.08 -12.17
N PHE A 171 6.72 35.18 -11.90
CA PHE A 171 6.79 33.80 -12.36
C PHE A 171 6.12 33.65 -13.74
N ASP A 172 6.87 33.14 -14.72
CA ASP A 172 6.36 32.74 -16.03
C ASP A 172 5.86 31.29 -15.95
N GLU A 173 4.54 31.11 -15.98
CA GLU A 173 3.86 29.81 -15.94
C GLU A 173 4.22 28.91 -17.14
N THR A 174 4.43 29.51 -18.30
CA THR A 174 4.71 28.76 -19.55
C THR A 174 6.10 28.13 -19.49
N ARG A 175 7.05 28.86 -18.90
CA ARG A 175 8.43 28.40 -18.71
C ARG A 175 8.66 27.70 -17.38
N ALA A 176 7.67 27.73 -16.49
CA ALA A 176 7.79 27.32 -15.09
C ALA A 176 9.04 27.93 -14.42
N ALA A 177 9.29 29.22 -14.65
CA ALA A 177 10.52 29.89 -14.25
C ALA A 177 10.29 31.34 -13.84
N TRP A 178 11.14 31.85 -12.94
CA TRP A 178 11.15 33.26 -12.56
C TRP A 178 11.80 34.11 -13.66
N VAL A 179 11.16 35.23 -14.01
CA VAL A 179 11.63 36.19 -15.01
C VAL A 179 11.67 37.60 -14.43
N MET A 180 12.60 38.42 -14.91
CA MET A 180 12.68 39.82 -14.52
C MET A 180 11.48 40.61 -15.04
N VAL A 181 10.97 41.52 -14.22
CA VAL A 181 9.97 42.50 -14.67
C VAL A 181 10.70 43.61 -15.41
N THR A 182 10.67 43.61 -16.74
CA THR A 182 11.09 44.76 -17.53
C THR A 182 10.03 45.87 -17.36
N ALA A 183 10.46 47.06 -16.95
CA ALA A 183 9.56 48.21 -16.92
C ALA A 183 8.99 48.46 -18.33
N PRO A 184 7.70 48.84 -18.46
CA PRO A 184 7.19 49.31 -19.75
C PRO A 184 8.03 50.50 -20.22
N GLU A 185 8.37 50.52 -21.51
CA GLU A 185 9.06 51.66 -22.12
C GLU A 185 8.28 52.95 -21.80
N PRO A 186 8.97 54.03 -21.39
CA PRO A 186 8.30 55.30 -21.17
C PRO A 186 7.62 55.74 -22.48
N ASP A 187 6.34 56.10 -22.38
CA ASP A 187 5.56 56.60 -23.51
C ASP A 187 6.28 57.84 -24.10
N PRO A 188 6.73 57.81 -25.37
CA PRO A 188 7.46 58.91 -25.99
C PRO A 188 6.62 60.20 -26.08
N ALA A 189 5.32 60.17 -25.77
CA ALA A 189 4.45 61.33 -25.76
C ALA A 189 4.61 62.27 -24.54
N ALA A 190 5.35 61.88 -23.50
CA ALA A 190 5.59 62.73 -22.33
C ALA A 190 6.91 63.54 -22.45
N GLN A 191 7.06 64.33 -23.52
CA GLN A 191 8.04 65.42 -23.54
C GLN A 191 7.36 66.72 -23.07
N PRO A 192 7.90 67.44 -22.08
CA PRO A 192 7.39 68.75 -21.70
C PRO A 192 7.68 69.75 -22.82
N GLN A 193 6.64 70.42 -23.33
CA GLN A 193 6.82 71.56 -24.23
C GLN A 193 7.40 72.76 -23.45
N PRO A 194 8.33 73.53 -24.04
CA PRO A 194 8.98 74.68 -23.43
C PRO A 194 8.05 75.87 -23.21
#